data_AF-A0A2J5PAG4-F1
#
_entry.id   AF-A0A2J5PAG4-F1
#
_cell.length_a   1.000
_cell.length_b   1.000
_cell.length_c   1.000
_cell.angle_alpha   90.00
_cell.angle_beta   90.00
_cell.angle_gamma   90.00
#
_symmetry.space_group_name_H-M   'P 1'
#
loop_
_entity.id
_entity.type
_entity.pdbx_description
1 polymer ?
#
loop_
_entity_poly.entity_id
_entity_poly.type
_entity_poly.pdbx_seq_one_letter_code
_entity_poly.pdbx_strand_id
1 'polypeptide(L)' 'VAITPHMASIAQTEVIARQLLDNIRRQQQALPLKNLVNKRSGY' A
#
# COMPACT_ATOMS: atom_id res chain seq x y z
N VAL A 1 -22.41 0.29 23.31
CA VAL A 1 -21.65 0.60 22.08
C VAL A 1 -20.16 0.46 22.39
N ALA A 2 -19.39 -0.25 21.56
CA ALA A 2 -17.94 -0.33 21.70
C ALA A 2 -17.28 0.62 20.68
N ILE A 3 -16.34 1.44 21.15
CA ILE A 3 -15.64 2.45 20.34
C ILE A 3 -14.16 2.11 20.36
N THR A 4 -13.52 2.03 19.19
CA THR A 4 -12.06 1.83 19.06
C THR A 4 -11.42 3.05 18.39
N PRO A 5 -10.26 3.52 18.87
CA PRO A 5 -9.64 4.76 18.39
C PRO A 5 -8.87 4.53 17.07
N HIS A 6 -9.56 4.12 16.00
CA HIS A 6 -8.94 3.87 14.68
C HIS A 6 -7.78 2.85 14.73
N MET A 7 -7.98 1.76 15.49
CA MET A 7 -7.00 0.68 15.67
C MET A 7 -7.49 -0.67 15.12
N ALA A 8 -8.55 -0.67 14.31
CA ALA A 8 -9.14 -1.89 13.78
C ALA A 8 -8.16 -2.68 12.90
N SER A 9 -7.29 -1.97 12.18
CA SER A 9 -6.20 -2.55 11.39
C SER A 9 -5.07 -1.53 11.27
N ILE A 10 -3.92 -1.83 11.86
CA ILE A 10 -2.70 -1.04 11.72
C ILE A 10 -1.80 -1.74 10.72
N ALA A 11 -1.36 -1.01 9.70
CA ALA A 11 -0.43 -1.55 8.72
C ALA A 11 0.96 -1.74 9.35
N GLN A 12 1.52 -2.95 9.22
CA GLN A 12 2.84 -3.27 9.75
C GLN A 12 3.93 -2.60 8.90
N THR A 13 4.83 -1.84 9.53
CA THR A 13 5.89 -1.08 8.87
C THR A 13 6.79 -1.96 8.01
N GLU A 14 7.13 -3.17 8.45
CA GLU A 14 7.97 -4.10 7.72
C GLU A 14 7.29 -4.60 6.44
N VAL A 15 5.96 -4.71 6.44
CA VAL A 15 5.18 -5.10 5.26
C VAL A 15 5.10 -3.94 4.27
N ILE A 16 4.86 -2.72 4.76
CA ILE A 16 4.87 -1.50 3.94
C ILE A 16 6.22 -1.35 3.24
N ALA A 17 7.33 -1.43 4.00
CA ALA A 17 8.68 -1.30 3.46
C ALA A 17 8.96 -2.33 2.36
N ARG A 18 8.58 -3.59 2.57
CA ARG A 18 8.71 -4.66 1.56
C ARG A 18 7.92 -4.36 0.30
N GLN A 19 6.69 -3.89 0.42
CA GLN A 19 5.85 -3.54 -0.73
C GLN A 19 6.40 -2.35 -1.52
N LEU A 20 6.91 -1.32 -0.82
CA LEU A 20 7.55 -0.16 -1.47
C LEU A 20 8.80 -0.59 -2.24
N LEU A 21 9.67 -1.40 -1.63
CA LEU A 21 10.88 -1.91 -2.29
C LEU A 21 10.58 -2.76 -3.53
N ASP A 22 9.52 -3.59 -3.48
CA ASP A 22 9.06 -4.35 -4.65
C ASP A 22 8.64 -3.41 -5.80
N ASN A 23 7.81 -2.41 -5.50
CA ASN A 23 7.35 -1.45 -6.52
C ASN A 23 8.50 -0.58 -7.08
N ILE A 24 9.48 -0.19 -6.26
CA ILE A 24 10.68 0.52 -6.73
C ILE A 24 11.47 -0.35 -7.72
N ARG A 25 11.72 -1.62 -7.38
CA ARG A 25 12.42 -2.56 -8.29
C ARG A 25 11.65 -2.75 -9.60
N ARG A 26 10.31 -2.89 -9.52
CA ARG A 26 9.46 -3.00 -10.71
C ARG A 26 9.55 -1.75 -11.58
N GLN A 27 9.54 -0.55 -11.00
CA GLN A 27 9.69 0.70 -11.73
C GLN A 27 11.05 0.77 -12.46
N GLN A 28 12.13 0.39 -11.79
CA GLN A 28 13.48 0.36 -12.38
C GLN A 28 13.59 -0.60 -13.58
N GLN A 29 12.76 -1.65 -13.59
CA GLN A 29 12.69 -2.64 -14.67
C GLN A 29 11.61 -2.33 -15.72
N ALA A 30 10.99 -1.14 -15.67
CA ALA A 30 9.85 -0.76 -16.51
C ALA A 30 8.65 -1.74 -16.42
N LEU A 31 8.48 -2.41 -15.28
CA LEU A 31 7.32 -3.26 -14.98
C LEU A 31 6.19 -2.44 -14.35
N PRO A 32 4.91 -2.79 -14.59
CA PRO A 32 3.78 -2.10 -13.98
C PRO A 32 3.82 -2.13 -12.45
N LEU A 33 3.50 -1.02 -11.77
CA LEU A 33 3.40 -1.00 -10.31
C LEU A 33 2.23 -1.88 -9.83
N LYS A 34 2.38 -2.54 -8.69
CA LYS A 34 1.28 -3.21 -8.01
C LYS A 34 0.43 -2.19 -7.25
N ASN A 35 -0.88 -2.42 -7.23
CA ASN A 35 -1.86 -1.67 -6.44
C ASN A 35 -1.86 -0.17 -6.76
N LEU A 36 -1.68 0.19 -8.03
CA LEU A 36 -1.80 1.58 -8.46
C LEU A 36 -3.27 2.02 -8.36
N VAL A 37 -3.52 3.06 -7.57
CA VAL A 37 -4.85 3.66 -7.37
C VAL A 37 -5.45 4.15 -8.67
N ASN A 38 -6.72 3.85 -8.91
CA ASN A 38 -7.45 4.44 -10.02
C ASN A 38 -7.97 5.83 -9.61
N LYS A 39 -7.24 6.87 -10.03
CA LYS A 39 -7.57 8.26 -9.67
C LYS A 39 -8.95 8.71 -10.15
N ARG A 40 -9.51 8.11 -11.20
CA ARG A 40 -10.86 8.45 -11.69
C ARG A 40 -11.93 7.88 -10.76
N SER A 41 -11.70 6.68 -10.23
CA SER A 41 -12.61 6.03 -9.29
C SER A 41 -12.42 6.51 -7.86
N GLY A 42 -11.27 7.10 -7.53
CA GLY A 42 -10.95 7.61 -6.20
C GLY A 42 -10.41 6.54 -5.23
N TYR A 43 -10.18 5.31 -5.71
CA TYR A 43 -9.60 4.18 -4.99
C TYR A 43 -8.81 3.26 -5.92
#